data_AF-A0A957JJQ6-F1
#
_entry.id   AF-A0A957JJQ6-F1
#
_cell.length_a   1.000
_cell.length_b   1.000
_cell.length_c   1.000
_cell.angle_alpha   90.00
_cell.angle_beta   90.00
_cell.angle_gamma   90.00
#
_symmetry.space_group_name_H-M   'P 1'
#
loop_
_entity.id
_entity.type
_entity.pdbx_description
1 polymer ?
#
loop_
_entity_poly.entity_id
_entity_poly.type
_entity_poly.pdbx_seq_one_letter_code
_entity_poly.pdbx_strand_id
1 'polypeptide(L)'
;DLPRLFRWFEAQQIEILVDDPGLAAAIRRLPLCPVAGELRPLANLYIAGGFEDPLQLAGVVDLAAIGGRREFLLDLGVPTLDFDTYLYDVLPGILAHNPDLPSDARHRLVQLLAGRLGEFRDDALLQAQLRDLPLIACLDGTFRAAAQAYATRDVLALLGDGVPIAEPVTSQAVAALHRWLGVRPRPGAADLVQALLTIAQTWSAAGRPPDAPTQARLRHCWQRLSELHQEEALPAGILAPLAAAPVLLDRRQRLARPGELLIADDPSLAAQFPTLADHLLPPDAALDPLLRQVGVRPLSQAAVLHVPGAAAATPDTPLQAHITARRPLIERLRQAEPAPGRATGQLDFLDRLQVRRLPGLQTVYRLALGDTMVTTRPEPAAARLETATATLYVAEGPPSWPAIARELALAIRPDRSAGGLALGLKEVLAAPTPAAAARLLDELGYP
;
A
#
# COMPACT_ATOMS: atom_id res chain seq x y z
N ASP A 1 -63.68 1.08 -23.82
CA ASP A 1 -63.80 -0.34 -23.46
C ASP A 1 -62.55 -1.07 -23.93
N LEU A 2 -61.60 -1.29 -23.01
CA LEU A 2 -60.28 -1.84 -23.32
C LEU A 2 -60.33 -3.30 -23.79
N PRO A 3 -61.09 -4.21 -23.15
CA PRO A 3 -61.29 -5.58 -23.64
C PRO A 3 -61.79 -5.64 -25.09
N ARG A 4 -62.68 -4.72 -25.49
CA ARG A 4 -63.20 -4.64 -26.87
C ARG A 4 -62.14 -4.15 -27.86
N LEU A 5 -61.31 -3.18 -27.47
CA LEU A 5 -60.22 -2.68 -28.31
C LEU A 5 -59.17 -3.78 -28.55
N PHE A 6 -58.72 -4.45 -27.49
CA PHE A 6 -57.73 -5.53 -27.60
C PHE A 6 -58.27 -6.74 -28.37
N ARG A 7 -59.59 -7.00 -28.31
CA ARG A 7 -60.25 -8.00 -29.18
C ARG A 7 -60.18 -7.62 -30.65
N TRP A 8 -60.35 -6.32 -30.94
CA TRP A 8 -60.26 -5.84 -32.31
C TRP A 8 -58.83 -5.97 -32.85
N PHE A 9 -57.81 -5.63 -32.05
CA PHE A 9 -56.41 -5.85 -32.45
C PHE A 9 -56.10 -7.32 -32.73
N GLU A 10 -56.51 -8.24 -31.86
CA GLU A 10 -56.32 -9.68 -32.10
C GLU A 10 -57.03 -10.15 -33.37
N ALA A 11 -58.21 -9.62 -33.68
CA ALA A 11 -58.91 -9.93 -34.92
C ALA A 11 -58.17 -9.42 -36.18
N GLN A 12 -57.33 -8.40 -36.05
CA GLN A 12 -56.47 -7.87 -37.12
C GLN A 12 -55.02 -8.37 -37.02
N GLN A 13 -54.77 -9.48 -36.31
CA GLN A 13 -53.40 -9.97 -36.06
C GLN A 13 -52.56 -10.21 -37.33
N ILE A 14 -53.18 -10.62 -38.45
CA ILE A 14 -52.46 -10.85 -39.70
C ILE A 14 -51.91 -9.53 -40.24
N GLU A 15 -52.74 -8.49 -40.29
CA GLU A 15 -52.32 -7.16 -40.74
C GLU A 15 -51.22 -6.58 -39.82
N ILE A 16 -51.39 -6.73 -38.51
CA ILE A 16 -50.50 -6.14 -37.50
C ILE A 16 -49.15 -6.86 -37.40
N LEU A 17 -49.14 -8.19 -37.52
CA LEU A 17 -47.95 -9.00 -37.25
C LEU A 17 -47.24 -9.48 -38.51
N VAL A 18 -47.99 -9.66 -39.61
CA VAL A 18 -47.47 -10.26 -40.86
C VAL A 18 -47.32 -9.21 -41.96
N ASP A 19 -48.35 -8.38 -42.19
CA ASP A 19 -48.38 -7.48 -43.35
C ASP A 19 -47.61 -6.15 -43.13
N ASP A 20 -47.64 -5.57 -41.92
CA ASP A 20 -46.90 -4.36 -41.57
C ASP A 20 -46.16 -4.46 -40.21
N PRO A 21 -44.87 -4.83 -40.20
CA PRO A 21 -44.06 -4.92 -38.98
C PRO A 21 -43.92 -3.58 -38.23
N GLY A 22 -44.11 -2.44 -38.90
CA GLY A 22 -44.09 -1.11 -38.27
C GLY A 22 -45.32 -0.86 -37.40
N LEU A 23 -46.45 -1.48 -37.72
CA LEU A 23 -47.71 -1.33 -37.01
C LEU A 23 -47.64 -1.98 -35.62
N ALA A 24 -47.03 -3.16 -35.48
CA ALA A 24 -46.78 -3.79 -34.19
C ALA A 24 -45.97 -2.87 -33.24
N ALA A 25 -44.90 -2.27 -33.75
CA ALA A 25 -44.08 -1.33 -32.98
C ALA A 25 -44.84 -0.04 -32.62
N ALA A 26 -45.69 0.46 -33.52
CA ALA A 26 -46.54 1.62 -33.27
C ALA A 26 -47.57 1.34 -32.17
N ILE A 27 -48.27 0.20 -32.25
CA ILE A 27 -49.26 -0.24 -31.25
C ILE A 27 -48.60 -0.36 -29.87
N ARG A 28 -47.38 -0.93 -29.80
CA ARG A 28 -46.65 -1.05 -28.54
C ARG A 28 -46.35 0.28 -27.85
N ARG A 29 -46.20 1.36 -28.62
CA ARG A 29 -45.90 2.70 -28.10
C ARG A 29 -47.14 3.46 -27.61
N LEU A 30 -48.35 2.97 -27.92
CA LEU A 30 -49.58 3.63 -27.51
C LEU A 30 -49.86 3.37 -26.01
N PRO A 31 -50.19 4.40 -25.21
CA PRO A 31 -50.55 4.24 -23.80
C PRO A 31 -51.96 3.65 -23.68
N LEU A 32 -52.07 2.33 -23.81
CA LEU A 32 -53.35 1.60 -23.86
C LEU A 32 -53.55 0.64 -22.70
N CYS A 33 -52.49 0.30 -21.94
CA CYS A 33 -52.57 -0.71 -20.91
C CYS A 33 -52.75 -0.11 -19.51
N PRO A 34 -53.78 -0.52 -18.76
CA PRO A 34 -54.02 -0.01 -17.42
C PRO A 34 -53.05 -0.64 -16.43
N VAL A 35 -52.28 0.19 -15.73
CA VAL A 35 -51.37 -0.21 -14.65
C VAL A 35 -51.51 0.80 -13.52
N ALA A 36 -51.93 0.33 -12.34
CA ALA A 36 -52.10 1.16 -11.13
C ALA A 36 -52.94 2.45 -11.34
N GLY A 37 -53.94 2.40 -12.22
CA GLY A 37 -54.83 3.54 -12.50
C GLY A 37 -54.38 4.47 -13.64
N GLU A 38 -53.23 4.22 -14.26
CA GLU A 38 -52.72 4.97 -15.41
C GLU A 38 -52.67 4.11 -16.67
N LEU A 39 -52.75 4.72 -17.86
CA LEU A 39 -52.52 4.02 -19.12
C LEU A 39 -51.05 4.15 -19.54
N ARG A 40 -50.38 3.01 -19.70
CA ARG A 40 -48.96 2.93 -20.06
C ARG A 40 -48.75 2.21 -21.40
N PRO A 41 -47.68 2.55 -22.14
CA PRO A 41 -47.32 1.84 -23.37
C PRO A 41 -46.90 0.39 -23.11
N LEU A 42 -47.37 -0.54 -23.95
CA LEU A 42 -46.93 -1.94 -23.93
C LEU A 42 -45.41 -2.11 -24.15
N ALA A 43 -44.76 -1.14 -24.80
CA ALA A 43 -43.32 -1.10 -24.97
C ALA A 43 -42.55 -1.07 -23.65
N ASN A 44 -43.19 -0.61 -22.56
CA ASN A 44 -42.60 -0.44 -21.24
C ASN A 44 -43.19 -1.42 -20.20
N LEU A 45 -43.94 -2.43 -20.66
CA LEU A 45 -44.65 -3.37 -19.79
C LEU A 45 -44.25 -4.80 -20.10
N TYR A 46 -44.51 -5.67 -19.12
CA TYR A 46 -44.22 -7.09 -19.21
C TYR A 46 -45.46 -7.94 -18.97
N ILE A 47 -45.47 -9.13 -19.56
CA ILE A 47 -46.44 -10.18 -19.26
C ILE A 47 -45.94 -10.96 -18.03
N ALA A 48 -46.83 -11.32 -17.09
CA ALA A 48 -46.46 -12.12 -15.93
C ALA A 48 -45.84 -13.49 -16.33
N GLY A 49 -44.55 -13.68 -16.03
CA GLY A 49 -43.77 -14.88 -16.39
C GLY A 49 -43.65 -15.92 -15.28
N GLY A 50 -44.40 -15.80 -14.18
CA GLY A 50 -44.26 -16.66 -13.00
C GLY A 50 -43.23 -16.15 -11.98
N PHE A 51 -42.79 -14.90 -12.13
CA PHE A 51 -41.99 -14.16 -11.16
C PHE A 51 -42.80 -13.01 -10.58
N GLU A 52 -42.67 -12.77 -9.27
CA GLU A 52 -43.28 -11.65 -8.57
C GLU A 52 -42.20 -10.61 -8.22
N ASP A 53 -42.36 -9.39 -8.75
CA ASP A 53 -41.44 -8.29 -8.48
C ASP A 53 -41.60 -7.76 -7.04
N PRO A 54 -40.57 -7.90 -6.17
CA PRO A 54 -40.64 -7.45 -4.78
C PRO A 54 -40.74 -5.93 -4.61
N LEU A 55 -40.33 -5.16 -5.63
CA LEU A 55 -40.40 -3.70 -5.65
C LEU A 55 -41.73 -3.19 -6.24
N GLN A 56 -42.45 -4.03 -7.00
CA GLN A 56 -43.70 -3.69 -7.69
C GLN A 56 -43.57 -2.50 -8.67
N LEU A 57 -42.43 -2.38 -9.34
CA LEU A 57 -42.09 -1.29 -10.25
C LEU A 57 -41.78 -1.73 -11.69
N ALA A 58 -41.64 -3.04 -11.94
CA ALA A 58 -41.36 -3.58 -13.27
C ALA A 58 -42.48 -3.33 -14.30
N GLY A 59 -43.71 -3.03 -13.85
CA GLY A 59 -44.84 -2.73 -14.73
C GLY A 59 -45.38 -3.98 -15.44
N VAL A 60 -46.27 -4.71 -14.78
CA VAL A 60 -46.89 -5.92 -15.33
C VAL A 60 -48.27 -5.59 -15.91
N VAL A 61 -48.58 -6.14 -17.09
CA VAL A 61 -49.89 -6.00 -17.72
C VAL A 61 -50.96 -6.73 -16.92
N ASP A 62 -52.02 -6.03 -16.55
CA ASP A 62 -53.24 -6.65 -16.03
C ASP A 62 -54.00 -7.35 -17.18
N LEU A 63 -53.74 -8.66 -17.34
CA LEU A 63 -54.37 -9.48 -18.37
C LEU A 63 -55.89 -9.53 -18.22
N ALA A 64 -56.43 -9.46 -16.99
CA ALA A 64 -57.88 -9.48 -16.78
C ALA A 64 -58.52 -8.19 -17.29
N ALA A 65 -57.89 -7.05 -17.04
CA ALA A 65 -58.36 -5.74 -17.51
C ALA A 65 -58.40 -5.61 -19.05
N ILE A 66 -57.58 -6.38 -19.77
CA ILE A 66 -57.57 -6.41 -21.26
C ILE A 66 -58.28 -7.64 -21.86
N GLY A 67 -58.90 -8.50 -21.03
CA GLY A 67 -59.70 -9.63 -21.48
C GLY A 67 -58.93 -10.92 -21.84
N GLY A 68 -57.78 -11.18 -21.20
CA GLY A 68 -57.13 -12.50 -21.17
C GLY A 68 -56.21 -12.84 -22.33
N ARG A 69 -55.73 -11.86 -23.10
CA ARG A 69 -55.07 -12.06 -24.42
C ARG A 69 -53.55 -12.25 -24.35
N ARG A 70 -53.11 -13.22 -23.56
CA ARG A 70 -51.67 -13.45 -23.35
C ARG A 70 -50.90 -13.78 -24.63
N GLU A 71 -51.40 -14.73 -25.43
CA GLU A 71 -50.72 -15.21 -26.64
C GLU A 71 -50.54 -14.09 -27.66
N PHE A 72 -51.60 -13.33 -27.92
CA PHE A 72 -51.52 -12.16 -28.81
C PHE A 72 -50.46 -11.13 -28.37
N LEU A 73 -50.32 -10.86 -27.06
CA LEU A 73 -49.28 -9.94 -26.58
C LEU A 73 -47.86 -10.49 -26.74
N LEU A 74 -47.68 -11.80 -26.60
CA LEU A 74 -46.40 -12.45 -26.87
C LEU A 74 -46.05 -12.32 -28.36
N ASP A 75 -47.02 -12.57 -29.24
CA ASP A 75 -46.84 -12.45 -30.69
C ASP A 75 -46.58 -10.99 -31.11
N LEU A 76 -47.15 -10.02 -30.41
CA LEU A 76 -46.86 -8.59 -30.56
C LEU A 76 -45.43 -8.22 -30.11
N GLY A 77 -44.72 -9.12 -29.43
CA GLY A 77 -43.35 -8.93 -28.95
C GLY A 77 -43.27 -8.24 -27.59
N VAL A 78 -44.30 -8.37 -26.75
CA VAL A 78 -44.25 -7.92 -25.35
C VAL A 78 -43.49 -8.97 -24.52
N PRO A 79 -42.38 -8.60 -23.85
CA PRO A 79 -41.57 -9.55 -23.11
C PRO A 79 -42.28 -10.10 -21.86
N THR A 80 -41.88 -11.29 -21.42
CA THR A 80 -42.30 -11.85 -20.14
C THR A 80 -41.39 -11.37 -19.02
N LEU A 81 -41.97 -11.02 -17.88
CA LEU A 81 -41.20 -10.78 -16.66
C LEU A 81 -40.95 -12.12 -15.98
N ASP A 82 -39.81 -12.72 -16.30
CA ASP A 82 -39.20 -13.76 -15.50
C ASP A 82 -38.07 -13.17 -14.63
N PHE A 83 -37.42 -14.03 -13.85
CA PHE A 83 -36.38 -13.59 -12.93
C PHE A 83 -35.14 -13.07 -13.64
N ASP A 84 -34.74 -13.70 -14.74
CA ASP A 84 -33.56 -13.28 -15.50
C ASP A 84 -33.81 -11.91 -16.14
N THR A 85 -34.92 -11.75 -16.87
CA THR A 85 -35.33 -10.47 -17.45
C THR A 85 -35.39 -9.38 -16.38
N TYR A 86 -35.98 -9.68 -15.21
CA TYR A 86 -36.00 -8.74 -14.09
C TYR A 86 -34.58 -8.35 -13.63
N LEU A 87 -33.68 -9.32 -13.51
CA LEU A 87 -32.35 -9.14 -12.97
C LEU A 87 -31.41 -8.38 -13.92
N TYR A 88 -31.41 -8.73 -15.20
CA TYR A 88 -30.51 -8.14 -16.21
C TYR A 88 -31.03 -6.79 -16.74
N ASP A 89 -32.33 -6.69 -17.02
CA ASP A 89 -32.88 -5.58 -17.78
C ASP A 89 -33.63 -4.57 -16.91
N VAL A 90 -34.36 -5.03 -15.90
CA VAL A 90 -35.31 -4.18 -15.15
C VAL A 90 -34.70 -3.58 -13.88
N LEU A 91 -34.11 -4.43 -13.02
CA LEU A 91 -33.64 -4.07 -11.70
C LEU A 91 -32.61 -2.91 -11.70
N PRO A 92 -31.58 -2.90 -12.58
CA PRO A 92 -30.61 -1.82 -12.65
C PRO A 92 -31.28 -0.47 -12.93
N GLY A 93 -32.25 -0.45 -13.85
CA GLY A 93 -33.03 0.73 -14.19
C GLY A 93 -33.90 1.21 -13.03
N ILE A 94 -34.58 0.30 -12.33
CA ILE A 94 -35.41 0.65 -11.17
C ILE A 94 -34.57 1.31 -10.09
N LEU A 95 -33.44 0.71 -9.70
CA LEU A 95 -32.61 1.22 -8.61
C LEU A 95 -31.92 2.54 -8.97
N ALA A 96 -31.58 2.75 -10.25
CA ALA A 96 -31.00 4.01 -10.71
C ALA A 96 -31.98 5.19 -10.66
N HIS A 97 -33.27 4.96 -10.98
CA HIS A 97 -34.28 6.03 -11.07
C HIS A 97 -35.11 6.22 -9.80
N ASN A 98 -34.99 5.31 -8.81
CA ASN A 98 -35.78 5.35 -7.57
C ASN A 98 -34.87 5.28 -6.33
N PRO A 99 -34.20 6.40 -5.97
CA PRO A 99 -33.30 6.43 -4.82
C PRO A 99 -34.05 6.27 -3.49
N ASP A 100 -35.30 6.72 -3.40
CA ASP A 100 -36.12 6.78 -2.17
C ASP A 100 -37.00 5.54 -1.95
N LEU A 101 -36.61 4.39 -2.50
CA LEU A 101 -37.37 3.15 -2.31
C LEU A 101 -37.49 2.78 -0.82
N PRO A 102 -38.67 2.30 -0.38
CA PRO A 102 -38.85 1.84 0.98
C PRO A 102 -37.84 0.76 1.38
N SER A 103 -37.28 0.89 2.59
CA SER A 103 -36.27 -0.03 3.13
C SER A 103 -36.76 -1.48 3.13
N ASP A 104 -38.02 -1.73 3.54
CA ASP A 104 -38.60 -3.08 3.56
C ASP A 104 -38.65 -3.73 2.17
N ALA A 105 -38.92 -2.95 1.11
CA ALA A 105 -38.94 -3.45 -0.25
C ALA A 105 -37.54 -3.87 -0.72
N ARG A 106 -36.52 -3.06 -0.40
CA ARG A 106 -35.11 -3.41 -0.70
C ARG A 106 -34.62 -4.61 0.10
N HIS A 107 -35.00 -4.73 1.37
CA HIS A 107 -34.69 -5.93 2.15
C HIS A 107 -35.30 -7.19 1.54
N ARG A 108 -36.57 -7.15 1.09
CA ARG A 108 -37.20 -8.26 0.38
C ARG A 108 -36.47 -8.61 -0.93
N LEU A 109 -36.04 -7.61 -1.69
CA LEU A 109 -35.22 -7.82 -2.88
C LEU A 109 -33.90 -8.52 -2.54
N VAL A 110 -33.19 -8.06 -1.52
CA VAL A 110 -31.92 -8.69 -1.09
C VAL A 110 -32.12 -10.14 -0.66
N GLN A 111 -33.20 -10.44 0.07
CA GLN A 111 -33.55 -11.81 0.45
C GLN A 111 -33.86 -12.69 -0.77
N LEU A 112 -34.59 -12.17 -1.76
CA LEU A 112 -34.87 -12.86 -3.02
C LEU A 112 -33.57 -13.19 -3.77
N LEU A 113 -32.70 -12.20 -3.97
CA LEU A 113 -31.41 -12.39 -4.64
C LEU A 113 -30.54 -13.40 -3.90
N ALA A 114 -30.51 -13.32 -2.57
CA ALA A 114 -29.76 -14.24 -1.73
C ALA A 114 -30.29 -15.68 -1.83
N GLY A 115 -31.61 -15.85 -1.85
CA GLY A 115 -32.26 -17.17 -1.98
C GLY A 115 -32.00 -17.84 -3.33
N ARG A 116 -31.81 -17.04 -4.40
CA ARG A 116 -31.58 -17.52 -5.77
C ARG A 116 -30.13 -17.37 -6.25
N LEU A 117 -29.20 -17.01 -5.36
CA LEU A 117 -27.80 -16.78 -5.72
C LEU A 117 -27.17 -17.97 -6.47
N GLY A 118 -27.60 -19.19 -6.17
CA GLY A 118 -27.12 -20.41 -6.86
C GLY A 118 -27.36 -20.42 -8.37
N GLU A 119 -28.34 -19.65 -8.87
CA GLU A 119 -28.71 -19.62 -10.29
C GLU A 119 -27.79 -18.71 -11.13
N PHE A 120 -27.16 -17.71 -10.52
CA PHE A 120 -26.38 -16.69 -11.23
C PHE A 120 -25.01 -16.38 -10.63
N ARG A 121 -24.58 -17.09 -9.59
CA ARG A 121 -23.28 -16.87 -8.91
C ARG A 121 -22.06 -16.94 -9.84
N ASP A 122 -22.16 -17.67 -10.93
CA ASP A 122 -21.05 -17.90 -11.87
C ASP A 122 -21.02 -16.86 -13.01
N ASP A 123 -21.96 -15.89 -13.02
CA ASP A 123 -22.00 -14.79 -13.98
C ASP A 123 -21.21 -13.57 -13.49
N ALA A 124 -20.01 -13.39 -14.06
CA ALA A 124 -19.13 -12.27 -13.73
C ALA A 124 -19.61 -10.92 -14.29
N LEU A 125 -20.35 -10.90 -15.40
CA LEU A 125 -20.87 -9.66 -16.00
C LEU A 125 -22.00 -9.11 -15.14
N LEU A 126 -22.91 -9.98 -14.74
CA LEU A 126 -23.99 -9.62 -13.83
C LEU A 126 -23.44 -9.19 -12.47
N GLN A 127 -22.45 -9.90 -11.93
CA GLN A 127 -21.79 -9.51 -10.68
C GLN A 127 -21.21 -8.09 -10.78
N ALA A 128 -20.58 -7.72 -11.89
CA ALA A 128 -20.06 -6.38 -12.11
C ALA A 128 -21.19 -5.34 -12.11
N GLN A 129 -22.29 -5.62 -12.78
CA GLN A 129 -23.45 -4.74 -12.85
C GLN A 129 -24.13 -4.55 -11.49
N LEU A 130 -24.40 -5.63 -10.75
CA LEU A 130 -25.12 -5.58 -9.47
C LEU A 130 -24.28 -4.99 -8.34
N ARG A 131 -22.95 -5.13 -8.40
CA ARG A 131 -22.03 -4.60 -7.39
C ARG A 131 -22.12 -3.09 -7.22
N ASP A 132 -22.43 -2.38 -8.30
CA ASP A 132 -22.52 -0.92 -8.33
C ASP A 132 -23.91 -0.41 -7.91
N LEU A 133 -24.88 -1.30 -7.74
CA LEU A 133 -26.24 -0.95 -7.33
C LEU A 133 -26.33 -0.79 -5.80
N PRO A 134 -27.23 0.08 -5.30
CA PRO A 134 -27.43 0.32 -3.87
C PRO A 134 -28.20 -0.84 -3.21
N LEU A 135 -27.54 -1.98 -3.06
CA LEU A 135 -28.11 -3.22 -2.53
C LEU A 135 -27.70 -3.51 -1.09
N ILE A 136 -26.67 -2.83 -0.56
CA ILE A 136 -26.16 -3.10 0.79
C ILE A 136 -26.79 -2.17 1.79
N ALA A 137 -27.67 -2.70 2.65
CA ALA A 137 -28.24 -1.97 3.77
C ALA A 137 -27.13 -1.65 4.79
N CYS A 138 -27.03 -0.39 5.19
CA CYS A 138 -26.03 0.10 6.13
C CYS A 138 -26.68 0.54 7.45
N LEU A 139 -25.91 0.51 8.54
CA LEU A 139 -26.36 0.88 9.88
C LEU A 139 -26.85 2.33 10.02
N ASP A 140 -26.56 3.19 9.04
CA ASP A 140 -27.08 4.55 8.95
C ASP A 140 -28.49 4.63 8.31
N GLY A 141 -29.09 3.48 7.98
CA GLY A 141 -30.40 3.35 7.33
C GLY A 141 -30.36 3.54 5.81
N THR A 142 -29.18 3.75 5.23
CA THR A 142 -29.02 3.95 3.78
C THR A 142 -28.60 2.67 3.07
N PHE A 143 -28.94 2.58 1.79
CA PHE A 143 -28.51 1.50 0.92
C PHE A 143 -27.41 2.00 -0.01
N ARG A 144 -26.32 1.24 -0.10
CA ARG A 144 -25.11 1.63 -0.83
C ARG A 144 -24.60 0.51 -1.72
N ALA A 145 -23.73 0.88 -2.66
CA ALA A 145 -23.00 -0.09 -3.48
C ALA A 145 -22.03 -0.90 -2.62
N ALA A 146 -21.71 -2.12 -3.05
CA ALA A 146 -20.89 -3.02 -2.25
C ALA A 146 -19.48 -2.50 -1.97
N ALA A 147 -18.90 -1.76 -2.92
CA ALA A 147 -17.57 -1.14 -2.75
C ALA A 147 -17.53 -0.03 -1.68
N GLN A 148 -18.69 0.55 -1.34
CA GLN A 148 -18.82 1.69 -0.44
C GLN A 148 -19.10 1.30 1.01
N ALA A 149 -19.32 0.00 1.29
CA ALA A 149 -19.68 -0.49 2.62
C ALA A 149 -18.72 -1.59 3.08
N TYR A 150 -18.52 -1.65 4.40
CA TYR A 150 -17.73 -2.69 5.05
C TYR A 150 -18.60 -3.65 5.84
N ALA A 151 -18.23 -4.93 5.86
CA ALA A 151 -19.01 -5.97 6.54
C ALA A 151 -18.94 -5.91 8.08
N THR A 152 -17.91 -5.26 8.64
CA THR A 152 -17.61 -5.29 10.09
C THR A 152 -17.26 -3.90 10.59
N ARG A 153 -17.58 -3.62 11.86
CA ARG A 153 -17.23 -2.38 12.56
C ARG A 153 -15.74 -2.28 12.92
N ASP A 154 -14.95 -3.34 12.77
CA ASP A 154 -13.52 -3.32 13.09
C ASP A 154 -12.77 -2.30 12.22
N VAL A 155 -13.29 -2.01 11.03
CA VAL A 155 -12.74 -1.00 10.12
C VAL A 155 -12.80 0.43 10.68
N LEU A 156 -13.67 0.70 11.66
CA LEU A 156 -13.78 2.02 12.29
C LEU A 156 -12.47 2.40 13.01
N ALA A 157 -11.75 1.42 13.55
CA ALA A 157 -10.44 1.63 14.16
C ALA A 157 -9.36 2.07 13.16
N LEU A 158 -9.60 1.88 11.86
CA LEU A 158 -8.68 2.22 10.76
C LEU A 158 -9.15 3.47 10.00
N LEU A 159 -10.44 3.56 9.69
CA LEU A 159 -10.97 4.61 8.81
C LEU A 159 -11.76 5.70 9.55
N GLY A 160 -12.11 5.49 10.82
CA GLY A 160 -12.93 6.40 11.63
C GLY A 160 -14.44 6.20 11.44
N ASP A 161 -15.24 7.02 12.13
CA ASP A 161 -16.71 6.84 12.26
C ASP A 161 -17.52 7.20 11.01
N GLY A 162 -16.88 7.80 10.00
CA GLY A 162 -17.55 8.26 8.78
C GLY A 162 -17.74 7.19 7.71
N VAL A 163 -17.27 5.96 7.93
CA VAL A 163 -17.35 4.90 6.91
C VAL A 163 -18.65 4.10 7.02
N PRO A 164 -19.32 3.81 5.89
CA PRO A 164 -20.53 3.01 5.92
C PRO A 164 -20.25 1.56 6.33
N ILE A 165 -21.01 1.08 7.30
CA ILE A 165 -20.96 -0.30 7.79
C ILE A 165 -22.26 -0.99 7.43
N ALA A 166 -22.17 -2.14 6.77
CA ALA A 166 -23.31 -2.97 6.44
C ALA A 166 -24.04 -3.43 7.71
N GLU A 167 -25.36 -3.55 7.63
CA GLU A 167 -26.15 -4.12 8.72
C GLU A 167 -25.74 -5.59 8.99
N PRO A 168 -25.77 -6.04 10.26
CA PRO A 168 -25.49 -7.42 10.59
C PRO A 168 -26.43 -8.38 9.85
N VAL A 169 -25.83 -9.23 9.01
CA VAL A 169 -26.59 -10.24 8.26
C VAL A 169 -27.02 -11.38 9.19
N THR A 170 -28.31 -11.71 9.17
CA THR A 170 -28.89 -12.79 9.98
C THR A 170 -28.94 -14.13 9.24
N SER A 171 -28.82 -14.12 7.92
CA SER A 171 -28.89 -15.31 7.04
C SER A 171 -27.57 -15.56 6.33
N GLN A 172 -27.16 -16.84 6.27
CA GLN A 172 -25.98 -17.26 5.51
C GLN A 172 -26.11 -16.97 4.01
N ALA A 173 -27.33 -17.01 3.47
CA ALA A 173 -27.58 -16.70 2.06
C ALA A 173 -27.29 -15.22 1.76
N VAL A 174 -27.71 -14.31 2.64
CA VAL A 174 -27.43 -12.87 2.49
C VAL A 174 -25.94 -12.60 2.68
N ALA A 175 -25.29 -13.27 3.63
CA ALA A 175 -23.84 -13.18 3.80
C ALA A 175 -23.07 -13.64 2.55
N ALA A 176 -23.54 -14.70 1.88
CA ALA A 176 -22.98 -15.19 0.63
C ALA A 176 -23.18 -14.18 -0.51
N LEU A 177 -24.37 -13.57 -0.61
CA LEU A 177 -24.65 -12.52 -1.59
C LEU A 177 -23.77 -11.30 -1.37
N HIS A 178 -23.64 -10.79 -0.13
CA HIS A 178 -22.78 -9.65 0.19
C HIS A 178 -21.32 -9.93 -0.23
N ARG A 179 -20.82 -11.13 0.05
CA ARG A 179 -19.47 -11.54 -0.36
C ARG A 179 -19.34 -11.60 -1.88
N TRP A 180 -20.34 -12.17 -2.56
CA TRP A 180 -20.37 -12.25 -4.02
C TRP A 180 -20.43 -10.87 -4.68
N LEU A 181 -21.20 -9.93 -4.13
CA LEU A 181 -21.22 -8.53 -4.59
C LEU A 181 -19.90 -7.78 -4.30
N GLY A 182 -19.07 -8.29 -3.40
CA GLY A 182 -17.76 -7.71 -3.09
C GLY A 182 -17.72 -6.81 -1.87
N VAL A 183 -18.67 -6.95 -0.93
CA VAL A 183 -18.60 -6.25 0.37
C VAL A 183 -17.35 -6.71 1.12
N ARG A 184 -16.46 -5.76 1.43
CA ARG A 184 -15.15 -6.07 1.99
C ARG A 184 -15.22 -6.16 3.52
N PRO A 185 -14.58 -7.16 4.15
CA PRO A 185 -14.47 -7.20 5.61
C PRO A 185 -13.37 -6.29 6.15
N ARG A 186 -12.43 -5.86 5.31
CA ARG A 186 -11.26 -5.06 5.70
C ARG A 186 -10.94 -4.01 4.63
N PRO A 187 -10.35 -2.87 5.01
CA PRO A 187 -9.89 -1.87 4.06
C PRO A 187 -8.74 -2.40 3.19
N GLY A 188 -8.73 -1.96 1.93
CA GLY A 188 -7.61 -2.18 1.02
C GLY A 188 -6.54 -1.07 1.14
N ALA A 189 -5.47 -1.22 0.37
CA ALA A 189 -4.35 -0.27 0.38
C ALA A 189 -4.78 1.18 0.08
N ALA A 190 -5.66 1.37 -0.91
CA ALA A 190 -6.16 2.69 -1.30
C ALA A 190 -6.96 3.37 -0.18
N ASP A 191 -7.81 2.61 0.53
CA ASP A 191 -8.61 3.13 1.64
C ASP A 191 -7.69 3.60 2.80
N LEU A 192 -6.65 2.81 3.10
CA LEU A 192 -5.67 3.12 4.16
C LEU A 192 -4.82 4.35 3.81
N VAL A 193 -4.34 4.44 2.57
CA VAL A 193 -3.58 5.61 2.10
C VAL A 193 -4.45 6.87 2.19
N GLN A 194 -5.70 6.79 1.74
CA GLN A 194 -6.61 7.93 1.82
C GLN A 194 -6.92 8.32 3.28
N ALA A 195 -7.07 7.35 4.17
CA ALA A 195 -7.25 7.60 5.60
C ALA A 195 -6.04 8.34 6.21
N LEU A 196 -4.81 7.89 5.92
CA LEU A 196 -3.57 8.55 6.36
C LEU A 196 -3.48 10.00 5.85
N LEU A 197 -3.79 10.24 4.57
CA LEU A 197 -3.77 11.58 3.97
C LEU A 197 -4.83 12.50 4.61
N THR A 198 -6.01 11.96 4.90
CA THR A 198 -7.11 12.71 5.52
C THR A 198 -6.74 13.12 6.95
N ILE A 199 -6.11 12.23 7.72
CA ILE A 199 -5.56 12.52 9.04
C ILE A 199 -4.50 13.62 8.92
N ALA A 200 -3.56 13.47 7.99
CA ALA A 200 -2.50 14.44 7.78
C ALA A 200 -3.05 15.83 7.48
N GLN A 201 -4.01 15.95 6.57
CA GLN A 201 -4.61 17.23 6.21
C GLN A 201 -5.35 17.88 7.40
N THR A 202 -6.16 17.11 8.12
CA THR A 202 -6.98 17.59 9.23
C THR A 202 -6.12 18.14 10.37
N TRP A 203 -5.09 17.39 10.76
CA TRP A 203 -4.26 17.74 11.93
C TRP A 203 -3.15 18.72 11.59
N SER A 204 -2.65 18.74 10.35
CA SER A 204 -1.70 19.78 9.91
C SER A 204 -2.34 21.16 9.93
N ALA A 205 -3.61 21.27 9.52
CA ALA A 205 -4.37 22.52 9.61
C ALA A 205 -4.59 22.99 11.06
N ALA A 206 -4.71 22.04 12.00
CA ALA A 206 -4.93 22.33 13.41
C ALA A 206 -3.65 22.76 14.17
N GLY A 207 -2.45 22.51 13.62
CA GLY A 207 -1.18 22.93 14.21
C GLY A 207 -0.84 22.31 15.57
N ARG A 208 -1.51 21.22 15.96
CA ARG A 208 -1.37 20.54 17.26
C ARG A 208 -1.17 19.04 17.08
N PRO A 209 -0.56 18.33 18.06
CA PRO A 209 -0.40 16.87 17.97
C PRO A 209 -1.76 16.17 17.87
N PRO A 210 -1.87 15.07 17.08
CA PRO A 210 -3.06 14.22 17.06
C PRO A 210 -3.44 13.73 18.46
N ASP A 211 -4.73 13.57 18.71
CA ASP A 211 -5.23 12.95 19.94
C ASP A 211 -4.90 11.45 19.98
N ALA A 212 -5.00 10.85 21.17
CA ALA A 212 -4.67 9.43 21.37
C ALA A 212 -5.44 8.47 20.42
N PRO A 213 -6.75 8.66 20.17
CA PRO A 213 -7.48 7.85 19.18
C PRO A 213 -6.92 8.00 17.76
N THR A 214 -6.61 9.21 17.31
CA THR A 214 -6.01 9.41 15.99
C THR A 214 -4.62 8.81 15.88
N GLN A 215 -3.80 8.92 16.93
CA GLN A 215 -2.49 8.27 16.98
C GLN A 215 -2.59 6.75 16.87
N ALA A 216 -3.56 6.13 17.56
CA ALA A 216 -3.81 4.70 17.45
C ALA A 216 -4.25 4.31 16.03
N ARG A 217 -5.14 5.09 15.41
CA ARG A 217 -5.58 4.89 14.03
C ARG A 217 -4.44 4.96 13.03
N LEU A 218 -3.53 5.94 13.16
CA LEU A 218 -2.32 6.04 12.34
C LEU A 218 -1.48 4.77 12.43
N ARG A 219 -1.21 4.29 13.66
CA ARG A 219 -0.43 3.06 13.88
C ARG A 219 -1.11 1.84 13.25
N HIS A 220 -2.41 1.67 13.46
CA HIS A 220 -3.15 0.55 12.86
C HIS A 220 -3.15 0.60 11.33
N CYS A 221 -3.24 1.80 10.72
CA CYS A 221 -3.16 1.93 9.27
C CYS A 221 -1.80 1.48 8.73
N TRP A 222 -0.71 1.93 9.34
CA TRP A 222 0.65 1.52 8.97
C TRP A 222 0.88 0.02 9.18
N GLN A 223 0.38 -0.52 10.29
CA GLN A 223 0.44 -1.96 10.55
C GLN A 223 -0.32 -2.76 9.48
N ARG A 224 -1.53 -2.35 9.10
CA ARG A 224 -2.28 -3.06 8.04
C ARG A 224 -1.61 -2.93 6.67
N LEU A 225 -1.00 -1.78 6.35
CA LEU A 225 -0.18 -1.65 5.14
C LEU A 225 1.02 -2.61 5.17
N SER A 226 1.65 -2.82 6.32
CA SER A 226 2.73 -3.81 6.48
C SER A 226 2.26 -5.23 6.24
N GLU A 227 1.09 -5.60 6.73
CA GLU A 227 0.49 -6.91 6.47
C GLU A 227 0.22 -7.09 4.97
N LEU A 228 -0.38 -6.08 4.31
CA LEU A 228 -0.61 -6.11 2.87
C LEU A 228 0.70 -6.19 2.06
N HIS A 229 1.79 -5.61 2.55
CA HIS A 229 3.10 -5.71 1.92
C HIS A 229 3.65 -7.14 1.98
N GLN A 230 3.54 -7.78 3.14
CA GLN A 230 3.97 -9.16 3.37
C GLN A 230 3.11 -10.16 2.57
N GLU A 231 1.82 -9.85 2.38
CA GLU A 231 0.89 -10.59 1.54
C GLU A 231 1.11 -10.37 0.02
N GLU A 232 2.11 -9.55 -0.38
CA GLU A 232 2.34 -9.11 -1.77
C GLU A 232 1.10 -8.45 -2.42
N ALA A 233 0.20 -7.90 -1.61
CA ALA A 233 -1.08 -7.33 -2.00
C ALA A 233 -1.06 -5.79 -2.12
N LEU A 234 0.11 -5.16 -2.04
CA LEU A 234 0.28 -3.72 -2.27
C LEU A 234 0.51 -3.42 -3.76
N PRO A 235 -0.37 -2.63 -4.40
CA PRO A 235 -0.13 -2.17 -5.76
C PRO A 235 1.12 -1.30 -5.85
N ALA A 236 1.86 -1.42 -6.95
CA ALA A 236 3.03 -0.58 -7.20
C ALA A 236 2.67 0.91 -7.20
N GLY A 237 3.45 1.72 -6.49
CA GLY A 237 3.28 3.18 -6.43
C GLY A 237 2.13 3.67 -5.54
N ILE A 238 1.33 2.79 -4.92
CA ILE A 238 0.19 3.20 -4.08
C ILE A 238 0.58 4.10 -2.90
N LEU A 239 1.81 3.96 -2.40
CA LEU A 239 2.33 4.73 -1.28
C LEU A 239 2.96 6.07 -1.69
N ALA A 240 3.17 6.32 -2.99
CA ALA A 240 3.84 7.54 -3.47
C ALA A 240 3.23 8.85 -2.92
N PRO A 241 1.89 8.99 -2.79
CA PRO A 241 1.29 10.19 -2.20
C PRO A 241 1.71 10.46 -0.75
N LEU A 242 2.07 9.41 0.01
CA LEU A 242 2.44 9.52 1.42
C LEU A 242 3.81 10.19 1.61
N ALA A 243 4.70 10.16 0.62
CA ALA A 243 6.05 10.68 0.73
C ALA A 243 6.11 12.20 1.00
N ALA A 244 5.13 12.95 0.46
CA ALA A 244 5.06 14.41 0.61
C ALA A 244 4.17 14.86 1.79
N ALA A 245 3.41 13.94 2.39
CA ALA A 245 2.43 14.26 3.42
C ALA A 245 2.99 13.98 4.83
N PRO A 246 2.59 14.76 5.86
CA PRO A 246 2.98 14.50 7.24
C PRO A 246 2.12 13.36 7.82
N VAL A 247 2.51 12.12 7.55
CA VAL A 247 1.74 10.89 7.85
C VAL A 247 2.40 9.97 8.88
N LEU A 248 3.56 10.37 9.41
CA LEU A 248 4.29 9.64 10.43
C LEU A 248 4.34 10.44 11.72
N LEU A 249 4.41 9.74 12.86
CA LEU A 249 4.57 10.38 14.17
C LEU A 249 6.05 10.46 14.53
N ASP A 250 6.53 11.65 14.87
CA ASP A 250 7.83 11.85 15.52
C ASP A 250 7.79 11.38 16.99
N ARG A 251 8.91 11.42 17.72
CA ARG A 251 8.90 11.00 19.14
C ARG A 251 8.05 11.89 20.03
N ARG A 252 7.77 13.12 19.59
CA ARG A 252 6.90 14.09 20.28
C ARG A 252 5.42 13.88 19.95
N GLN A 253 5.08 12.79 19.24
CA GLN A 253 3.73 12.47 18.78
C GLN A 253 3.14 13.56 17.86
N ARG A 254 3.98 14.26 17.11
CA ARG A 254 3.56 15.20 16.07
C ARG A 254 3.72 14.58 14.70
N LEU A 255 2.83 14.97 13.81
CA LEU A 255 2.91 14.55 12.42
C LEU A 255 4.13 15.18 11.75
N ALA A 256 4.92 14.35 11.08
CA ALA A 256 6.11 14.73 10.35
C ALA A 256 6.12 14.03 8.98
N ARG A 257 6.78 14.65 8.00
CA ARG A 257 6.93 14.07 6.67
C ARG A 257 7.97 12.95 6.71
N PRO A 258 7.82 11.90 5.89
CA PRO A 258 8.83 10.84 5.78
C PRO A 258 10.26 11.34 5.58
N GLY A 259 10.46 12.36 4.74
CA GLY A 259 11.80 12.94 4.50
C GLY A 259 12.41 13.73 5.68
N GLU A 260 11.63 14.00 6.72
CA GLU A 260 12.05 14.72 7.94
C GLU A 260 12.40 13.76 9.09
N LEU A 261 12.27 12.45 8.85
CA LEU A 261 12.51 11.39 9.83
C LEU A 261 13.59 10.43 9.33
N LEU A 262 14.24 9.76 10.27
CA LEU A 262 15.25 8.74 9.99
C LEU A 262 15.02 7.52 10.87
N ILE A 263 15.37 6.33 10.36
CA ILE A 263 15.37 5.10 11.14
C ILE A 263 16.69 5.04 11.94
N ALA A 264 16.61 4.88 13.26
CA ALA A 264 17.76 4.72 14.15
C ALA A 264 18.32 3.29 14.08
N ASP A 265 18.80 2.90 12.90
CA ASP A 265 19.37 1.57 12.61
C ASP A 265 20.76 1.35 13.25
N ASP A 266 21.39 2.42 13.74
CA ASP A 266 22.64 2.39 14.48
C ASP A 266 22.54 3.16 15.82
N PRO A 267 22.43 2.47 16.96
CA PRO A 267 22.37 3.11 18.28
C PRO A 267 23.59 3.97 18.61
N SER A 268 24.79 3.56 18.18
CA SER A 268 26.03 4.28 18.47
C SER A 268 26.10 5.59 17.69
N LEU A 269 25.69 5.57 16.42
CA LEU A 269 25.59 6.77 15.60
C LEU A 269 24.45 7.68 16.06
N ALA A 270 23.30 7.12 16.43
CA ALA A 270 22.17 7.88 16.97
C ALA A 270 22.56 8.67 18.23
N ALA A 271 23.38 8.09 19.12
CA ALA A 271 23.88 8.76 20.31
C ALA A 271 24.72 10.02 20.01
N GLN A 272 25.33 10.12 18.82
CA GLN A 272 26.12 11.29 18.41
C GLN A 272 25.25 12.47 17.95
N PHE A 273 23.96 12.25 17.71
CA PHE A 273 22.99 13.26 17.26
C PHE A 273 21.89 13.52 18.30
N PRO A 274 22.20 13.99 19.53
CA PRO A 274 21.19 14.20 20.57
C PRO A 274 20.13 15.22 20.17
N THR A 275 20.49 16.21 19.33
CA THR A 275 19.54 17.22 18.82
C THR A 275 18.49 16.66 17.87
N LEU A 276 18.74 15.48 17.30
CA LEU A 276 17.83 14.81 16.38
C LEU A 276 17.01 13.71 17.03
N ALA A 277 17.14 13.50 18.35
CA ALA A 277 16.46 12.42 19.07
C ALA A 277 14.97 12.32 18.73
N ASP A 278 14.30 13.45 18.51
CA ASP A 278 12.88 13.52 18.18
C ASP A 278 12.53 13.10 16.74
N HIS A 279 13.49 13.20 15.81
CA HIS A 279 13.35 12.82 14.40
C HIS A 279 13.78 11.36 14.13
N LEU A 280 14.25 10.66 15.16
CA LEU A 280 14.75 9.29 15.07
C LEU A 280 13.65 8.28 15.44
N LEU A 281 13.14 7.59 14.43
CA LEU A 281 12.23 6.46 14.60
C LEU A 281 13.01 5.24 15.10
N PRO A 282 12.47 4.48 16.07
CA PRO A 282 13.03 3.18 16.42
C PRO A 282 12.94 2.24 15.20
N PRO A 283 13.93 1.35 15.00
CA PRO A 283 13.87 0.36 13.93
C PRO A 283 12.72 -0.62 14.18
N ASP A 284 11.96 -0.91 13.13
CA ASP A 284 10.84 -1.85 13.16
C ASP A 284 10.91 -2.74 11.92
N ALA A 285 11.25 -4.01 12.12
CA ALA A 285 11.47 -4.95 11.01
C ALA A 285 10.25 -5.10 10.08
N ALA A 286 9.03 -4.90 10.58
CA ALA A 286 7.82 -4.98 9.78
C ALA A 286 7.58 -3.69 8.98
N LEU A 287 7.76 -2.52 9.61
CA LEU A 287 7.47 -1.22 8.98
C LEU A 287 8.63 -0.67 8.12
N ASP A 288 9.88 -0.97 8.48
CA ASP A 288 11.09 -0.42 7.84
C ASP A 288 11.07 -0.49 6.29
N PRO A 289 10.65 -1.60 5.64
CA PRO A 289 10.57 -1.67 4.18
C PRO A 289 9.63 -0.61 3.59
N LEU A 290 8.47 -0.42 4.23
CA LEU A 290 7.47 0.58 3.80
C LEU A 290 7.94 2.00 4.07
N LEU A 291 8.52 2.24 5.23
CA LEU A 291 9.07 3.54 5.60
C LEU A 291 10.14 3.98 4.59
N ARG A 292 11.00 3.06 4.16
CA ARG A 292 11.99 3.32 3.09
C ARG A 292 11.34 3.64 1.75
N GLN A 293 10.27 2.93 1.37
CA GLN A 293 9.53 3.22 0.13
C GLN A 293 8.90 4.62 0.11
N VAL A 294 8.45 5.13 1.27
CA VAL A 294 7.90 6.48 1.37
C VAL A 294 8.95 7.57 1.63
N GLY A 295 10.23 7.21 1.73
CA GLY A 295 11.35 8.16 1.78
C GLY A 295 12.04 8.32 3.13
N VAL A 296 11.68 7.54 4.15
CA VAL A 296 12.42 7.51 5.42
C VAL A 296 13.74 6.78 5.21
N ARG A 297 14.86 7.42 5.50
CA ARG A 297 16.20 6.83 5.32
C ARG A 297 16.74 6.24 6.62
N PRO A 298 17.51 5.14 6.57
CA PRO A 298 18.33 4.72 7.70
C PRO A 298 19.34 5.81 8.06
N LEU A 299 19.57 6.04 9.36
CA LEU A 299 20.52 7.04 9.86
C LEU A 299 21.93 6.73 9.35
N SER A 300 22.33 5.46 9.33
CA SER A 300 23.63 5.03 8.81
C SER A 300 23.87 5.38 7.34
N GLN A 301 22.79 5.51 6.55
CA GLN A 301 22.86 5.87 5.13
C GLN A 301 22.79 7.38 4.91
N ALA A 302 22.12 8.09 5.81
CA ALA A 302 21.95 9.54 5.70
C ALA A 302 23.13 10.33 6.28
N ALA A 303 23.79 9.81 7.32
CA ALA A 303 24.93 10.46 7.95
C ALA A 303 26.23 10.19 7.18
N VAL A 304 26.88 11.24 6.71
CA VAL A 304 28.15 11.18 6.01
C VAL A 304 29.26 11.60 6.95
N LEU A 305 30.24 10.73 7.17
CA LEU A 305 31.40 11.10 7.96
C LEU A 305 32.34 11.99 7.14
N HIS A 306 32.87 13.01 7.80
CA HIS A 306 33.79 14.00 7.26
C HIS A 306 35.01 14.17 8.18
N VAL A 307 36.17 14.46 7.59
CA VAL A 307 37.40 14.78 8.30
C VAL A 307 37.67 16.29 8.15
N PRO A 308 37.37 17.11 9.18
CA PRO A 308 37.63 18.54 9.12
C PRO A 308 39.12 18.83 8.92
N GLY A 309 39.44 19.82 8.09
CA GLY A 309 40.84 20.24 7.87
C GLY A 309 41.65 19.31 6.96
N ALA A 310 41.02 18.35 6.26
CA ALA A 310 41.69 17.44 5.33
C ALA A 310 42.64 18.13 4.32
N ALA A 311 42.35 19.37 3.91
CA ALA A 311 43.20 20.17 3.03
C ALA A 311 44.59 20.50 3.63
N ALA A 312 44.70 20.59 4.96
CA ALA A 312 45.95 20.84 5.68
C ALA A 312 46.78 19.56 5.91
N ALA A 313 46.27 18.38 5.55
CA ALA A 313 46.95 17.13 5.78
C ALA A 313 48.20 16.99 4.88
N THR A 314 49.33 16.56 5.44
CA THR A 314 50.58 16.35 4.71
C THR A 314 50.74 14.89 4.29
N PRO A 315 51.33 14.57 3.12
CA PRO A 315 51.57 13.17 2.73
C PRO A 315 52.54 12.45 3.68
N ASP A 316 52.23 11.19 4.01
CA ASP A 316 53.13 10.28 4.74
C ASP A 316 53.49 9.08 3.85
N THR A 317 54.43 9.33 2.93
CA THR A 317 54.93 8.32 1.99
C THR A 317 55.58 7.12 2.69
N PRO A 318 56.37 7.27 3.78
CA PRO A 318 56.89 6.12 4.52
C PRO A 318 55.81 5.18 5.05
N LEU A 319 54.75 5.72 5.69
CA LEU A 319 53.67 4.90 6.23
C LEU A 319 52.83 4.28 5.11
N GLN A 320 52.59 5.02 4.02
CA GLN A 320 51.94 4.47 2.83
C GLN A 320 52.71 3.28 2.26
N ALA A 321 54.01 3.44 2.02
CA ALA A 321 54.87 2.37 1.51
C ALA A 321 54.88 1.15 2.44
N HIS A 322 54.88 1.39 3.76
CA HIS A 322 54.77 0.31 4.75
C HIS A 322 53.48 -0.48 4.61
N ILE A 323 52.32 0.19 4.54
CA ILE A 323 51.02 -0.48 4.38
C ILE A 323 50.94 -1.21 3.04
N THR A 324 51.34 -0.57 1.94
CA THR A 324 51.31 -1.17 0.59
C THR A 324 52.22 -2.39 0.50
N ALA A 325 53.40 -2.38 1.14
CA ALA A 325 54.29 -3.54 1.19
C ALA A 325 53.67 -4.75 1.93
N ARG A 326 52.65 -4.55 2.76
CA ARG A 326 51.90 -5.63 3.42
C ARG A 326 50.76 -6.21 2.61
N ARG A 327 50.48 -5.69 1.41
CA ARG A 327 49.36 -6.17 0.56
C ARG A 327 49.26 -7.70 0.45
N PRO A 328 50.34 -8.48 0.20
CA PRO A 328 50.22 -9.93 0.10
C PRO A 328 49.73 -10.61 1.38
N LEU A 329 50.12 -10.06 2.54
CA LEU A 329 49.73 -10.57 3.86
C LEU A 329 48.30 -10.15 4.24
N ILE A 330 47.89 -8.95 3.82
CA ILE A 330 46.51 -8.46 3.96
C ILE A 330 45.57 -9.34 3.12
N GLU A 331 45.96 -9.69 1.91
CA GLU A 331 45.22 -10.59 1.03
C GLU A 331 45.11 -11.99 1.63
N ARG A 332 46.20 -12.51 2.20
CA ARG A 332 46.24 -13.78 2.92
C ARG A 332 45.25 -13.82 4.10
N LEU A 333 45.25 -12.78 4.94
CA LEU A 333 44.27 -12.62 6.03
C LEU A 333 42.83 -12.56 5.53
N ARG A 334 42.57 -11.81 4.46
CA ARG A 334 41.24 -11.68 3.86
C ARG A 334 40.69 -13.02 3.37
N GLN A 335 41.54 -13.85 2.77
CA GLN A 335 41.16 -15.17 2.26
C GLN A 335 40.89 -16.19 3.38
N ALA A 336 41.69 -16.13 4.44
CA ALA A 336 41.61 -17.07 5.55
C ALA A 336 40.40 -16.84 6.48
N GLU A 337 39.82 -15.65 6.48
CA GLU A 337 38.55 -15.37 7.14
C GLU A 337 37.40 -15.30 6.12
N PRO A 338 36.70 -16.40 5.81
CA PRO A 338 35.54 -16.37 4.93
C PRO A 338 34.37 -15.63 5.60
N ALA A 339 33.85 -14.59 4.97
CA ALA A 339 32.63 -13.91 5.39
C ALA A 339 31.38 -14.70 4.94
N PRO A 340 30.36 -14.88 5.80
CA PRO A 340 29.06 -15.36 5.36
C PRO A 340 28.34 -14.27 4.54
N GLY A 341 28.27 -14.45 3.22
CA GLY A 341 27.57 -13.53 2.31
C GLY A 341 28.49 -12.83 1.31
N ARG A 342 28.05 -12.79 0.05
CA ARG A 342 28.78 -12.24 -1.10
C ARG A 342 28.95 -10.72 -1.00
N ALA A 343 30.12 -10.27 -0.54
CA ALA A 343 30.84 -9.09 -1.04
C ALA A 343 32.21 -9.03 -0.34
N THR A 344 33.18 -9.80 -0.81
CA THR A 344 34.58 -9.54 -0.44
C THR A 344 35.00 -8.24 -1.12
N GLY A 345 35.23 -7.18 -0.35
CA GLY A 345 35.76 -5.94 -0.92
C GLY A 345 37.07 -6.21 -1.64
N GLN A 346 37.18 -5.81 -2.90
CA GLN A 346 38.42 -5.90 -3.66
C GLN A 346 39.47 -5.02 -2.99
N LEU A 347 40.70 -5.52 -2.85
CA LEU A 347 41.83 -4.77 -2.29
C LEU A 347 42.35 -3.66 -3.22
N ASP A 348 41.66 -3.37 -4.32
CA ASP A 348 42.02 -2.36 -5.33
C ASP A 348 42.11 -0.95 -4.73
N PHE A 349 41.47 -0.68 -3.59
CA PHE A 349 41.65 0.57 -2.87
C PHE A 349 43.06 0.73 -2.29
N LEU A 350 43.76 -0.37 -1.96
CA LEU A 350 45.15 -0.33 -1.50
C LEU A 350 46.11 0.15 -2.59
N ASP A 351 45.79 -0.13 -3.87
CA ASP A 351 46.60 0.32 -5.01
C ASP A 351 46.48 1.84 -5.23
N ARG A 352 45.41 2.46 -4.73
CA ARG A 352 45.16 3.91 -4.78
C ARG A 352 45.33 4.59 -3.41
N LEU A 353 45.76 3.84 -2.39
CA LEU A 353 45.82 4.31 -1.01
C LEU A 353 46.78 5.50 -0.91
N GLN A 354 46.27 6.61 -0.40
CA GLN A 354 47.08 7.75 0.00
C GLN A 354 47.08 7.83 1.51
N VAL A 355 48.25 7.94 2.14
CA VAL A 355 48.33 8.17 3.59
C VAL A 355 48.72 9.60 3.84
N ARG A 356 47.93 10.29 4.68
CA ARG A 356 48.15 11.70 5.03
C ARG A 356 48.14 11.87 6.55
N ARG A 357 49.05 12.68 7.06
CA ARG A 357 49.07 13.12 8.46
C ARG A 357 48.27 14.39 8.63
N LEU A 358 47.45 14.42 9.68
CA LEU A 358 46.67 15.59 10.02
C LEU A 358 46.89 15.95 11.51
N PRO A 359 47.46 17.14 11.81
CA PRO A 359 47.56 17.63 13.17
C PRO A 359 46.17 17.72 13.81
N GLY A 360 46.00 17.12 14.99
CA GLY A 360 44.72 17.12 15.70
C GLY A 360 43.58 16.46 14.91
N LEU A 361 43.84 15.32 14.25
CA LEU A 361 42.85 14.55 13.49
C LEU A 361 41.54 14.39 14.28
N GLN A 362 40.47 14.95 13.72
CA GLN A 362 39.12 14.87 14.22
C GLN A 362 38.18 14.30 13.15
N THR A 363 37.07 13.74 13.59
CA THR A 363 35.99 13.30 12.71
C THR A 363 34.67 13.92 13.15
N VAL A 364 33.83 14.24 12.17
CA VAL A 364 32.46 14.72 12.39
C VAL A 364 31.54 13.98 11.43
N TYR A 365 30.31 13.70 11.85
CA TYR A 365 29.26 13.30 10.92
C TYR A 365 28.46 14.53 10.51
N ARG A 366 28.14 14.61 9.21
CA ARG A 366 27.23 15.59 8.63
C ARG A 366 25.99 14.87 8.13
N LEU A 367 24.84 15.45 8.39
CA LEU A 367 23.55 14.87 8.06
C LEU A 367 22.63 15.98 7.55
N ALA A 368 22.09 15.80 6.35
CA ALA A 368 21.06 16.67 5.80
C ALA A 368 19.67 16.13 6.12
N LEU A 369 18.85 16.93 6.80
CA LEU A 369 17.47 16.64 7.17
C LEU A 369 16.58 17.82 6.76
N GLY A 370 15.81 17.65 5.67
CA GLY A 370 15.15 18.77 5.00
C GLY A 370 16.17 19.83 4.58
N ASP A 371 15.91 21.09 4.94
CA ASP A 371 16.81 22.23 4.67
C ASP A 371 17.89 22.43 5.75
N THR A 372 17.94 21.55 6.76
CA THR A 372 18.90 21.67 7.86
C THR A 372 20.09 20.73 7.68
N MET A 373 21.29 21.27 7.88
CA MET A 373 22.53 20.49 7.97
C MET A 373 22.94 20.37 9.44
N VAL A 374 22.91 19.16 9.97
CA VAL A 374 23.33 18.87 11.34
C VAL A 374 24.73 18.27 11.32
N THR A 375 25.60 18.76 12.18
CA THR A 375 26.97 18.25 12.34
C THR A 375 27.17 17.80 13.79
N THR A 376 27.81 16.66 13.99
CA THR A 376 28.18 16.19 15.34
C THR A 376 29.30 17.03 15.94
N ARG A 377 29.55 16.85 17.23
CA ARG A 377 30.76 17.42 17.85
C ARG A 377 32.00 16.73 17.25
N PRO A 378 33.11 17.47 17.03
CA PRO A 378 34.36 16.86 16.60
C PRO A 378 34.87 15.86 17.63
N GLU A 379 35.09 14.62 17.18
CA GLU A 379 35.67 13.56 18.00
C GLU A 379 37.11 13.29 17.55
N PRO A 380 38.08 13.23 18.48
CA PRO A 380 39.46 12.91 18.15
C PRO A 380 39.56 11.48 17.61
N ALA A 381 40.32 11.29 16.55
CA ALA A 381 40.57 9.98 15.96
C ALA A 381 42.07 9.77 15.74
N ALA A 382 42.54 8.54 15.95
CA ALA A 382 43.94 8.19 15.70
C ALA A 382 44.20 7.84 14.22
N ALA A 383 43.21 7.29 13.53
CA ALA A 383 43.22 7.05 12.10
C ALA A 383 41.79 7.08 11.56
N ARG A 384 41.62 7.49 10.30
CA ARG A 384 40.34 7.46 9.58
C ARG A 384 40.55 7.25 8.09
N LEU A 385 39.90 6.25 7.51
CA LEU A 385 39.92 6.04 6.06
C LEU A 385 38.69 6.66 5.40
N GLU A 386 38.92 7.53 4.44
CA GLU A 386 37.89 7.97 3.49
C GLU A 386 37.90 7.04 2.28
N THR A 387 36.92 6.14 2.23
CA THR A 387 36.86 5.04 1.24
C THR A 387 36.68 5.54 -0.19
N ALA A 388 35.93 6.64 -0.40
CA ALA A 388 35.68 7.20 -1.73
C ALA A 388 36.95 7.71 -2.43
N THR A 389 37.88 8.28 -1.66
CA THR A 389 39.14 8.84 -2.16
C THR A 389 40.33 7.91 -1.91
N ALA A 390 40.11 6.77 -1.24
CA ALA A 390 41.15 5.89 -0.71
C ALA A 390 42.22 6.65 0.11
N THR A 391 41.81 7.68 0.86
CA THR A 391 42.73 8.49 1.67
C THR A 391 42.64 8.10 3.14
N LEU A 392 43.73 7.60 3.70
CA LEU A 392 43.89 7.30 5.12
C LEU A 392 44.51 8.50 5.83
N TYR A 393 43.72 9.17 6.66
CA TYR A 393 44.18 10.21 7.57
C TYR A 393 44.69 9.58 8.87
N VAL A 394 45.87 9.98 9.32
CA VAL A 394 46.50 9.50 10.55
C VAL A 394 46.87 10.69 11.44
N ALA A 395 46.64 10.57 12.75
CA ALA A 395 47.05 11.60 13.70
C ALA A 395 48.58 11.78 13.71
N GLU A 396 49.05 12.93 14.19
CA GLU A 396 50.48 13.14 14.43
C GLU A 396 51.03 12.22 15.52
N GLY A 397 52.32 11.87 15.40
CA GLY A 397 53.00 10.94 16.31
C GLY A 397 53.11 9.50 15.76
N PRO A 398 53.47 8.52 16.60
CA PRO A 398 53.63 7.14 16.18
C PRO A 398 52.29 6.57 15.66
N PRO A 399 52.31 5.76 14.58
CA PRO A 399 51.09 5.21 14.01
C PRO A 399 50.37 4.31 15.01
N SER A 400 49.07 4.58 15.22
CA SER A 400 48.20 3.69 15.97
C SER A 400 47.79 2.52 15.08
N TRP A 401 48.57 1.44 15.09
CA TRP A 401 48.26 0.22 14.34
C TRP A 401 46.87 -0.34 14.61
N PRO A 402 46.33 -0.35 15.85
CA PRO A 402 44.96 -0.77 16.09
C PRO A 402 43.93 0.09 15.34
N ALA A 403 44.11 1.40 15.33
CA ALA A 403 43.19 2.31 14.64
C ALA A 403 43.28 2.15 13.12
N ILE A 404 44.50 2.12 12.57
CA ILE A 404 44.72 1.92 11.12
C ILE A 404 44.14 0.58 10.68
N ALA A 405 44.41 -0.50 11.43
CA ALA A 405 43.91 -1.83 11.13
C ALA A 405 42.39 -1.88 11.13
N ARG A 406 41.71 -1.21 12.08
CA ARG A 406 40.26 -1.13 12.13
C ARG A 406 39.67 -0.46 10.89
N GLU A 407 40.24 0.68 10.47
CA GLU A 407 39.74 1.40 9.30
C GLU A 407 39.96 0.62 8.00
N LEU A 408 41.11 -0.05 7.86
CA LEU A 408 41.37 -0.94 6.72
C LEU A 408 40.45 -2.17 6.73
N ALA A 409 40.20 -2.76 7.90
CA ALA A 409 39.27 -3.88 8.03
C ALA A 409 37.85 -3.50 7.60
N LEU A 410 37.36 -2.32 8.03
CA LEU A 410 36.05 -1.79 7.64
C LEU A 410 35.95 -1.49 6.13
N ALA A 411 37.06 -1.12 5.49
CA ALA A 411 37.11 -0.91 4.05
C ALA A 411 37.03 -2.23 3.25
N ILE A 412 37.66 -3.28 3.78
CA ILE A 412 37.68 -4.62 3.18
C ILE A 412 36.35 -5.34 3.43
N ARG A 413 35.78 -5.12 4.63
CA ARG A 413 34.51 -5.67 5.11
C ARG A 413 33.65 -4.56 5.70
N PRO A 414 32.76 -3.96 4.89
CA PRO A 414 31.86 -2.91 5.34
C PRO A 414 30.83 -3.40 6.36
N ASP A 415 30.65 -4.71 6.52
CA ASP A 415 29.79 -5.29 7.54
C ASP A 415 30.44 -5.21 8.93
N ARG A 416 29.60 -5.06 9.97
CA ARG A 416 30.07 -4.82 11.35
C ARG A 416 30.84 -6.01 11.98
N SER A 417 31.13 -7.07 11.22
CA SER A 417 31.90 -8.25 11.66
C SER A 417 33.42 -8.14 11.42
N ALA A 418 33.94 -6.95 11.09
CA ALA A 418 35.36 -6.73 10.79
C ALA A 418 36.35 -6.89 11.98
N GLY A 419 35.89 -7.35 13.15
CA GLY A 419 36.70 -7.43 14.37
C GLY A 419 37.87 -8.42 14.31
N GLY A 420 37.64 -9.62 13.74
CA GLY A 420 38.70 -10.63 13.55
C GLY A 420 39.78 -10.14 12.59
N LEU A 421 39.35 -9.68 11.41
CA LEU A 421 40.21 -9.10 10.39
C LEU A 421 41.04 -7.93 10.93
N ALA A 422 40.44 -7.02 11.71
CA ALA A 422 41.16 -5.89 12.31
C ALA A 422 42.27 -6.34 13.27
N LEU A 423 42.07 -7.44 14.01
CA LEU A 423 43.10 -7.97 14.91
C LEU A 423 44.28 -8.54 14.11
N GLY A 424 44.02 -9.34 13.07
CA GLY A 424 45.06 -9.87 12.19
C GLY A 424 45.83 -8.76 11.47
N LEU A 425 45.11 -7.75 10.94
CA LEU A 425 45.73 -6.60 10.30
C LEU A 425 46.62 -5.81 11.25
N LYS A 426 46.23 -5.67 12.53
CA LYS A 426 47.05 -5.00 13.55
C LYS A 426 48.41 -5.67 13.67
N GLU A 427 48.46 -7.00 13.77
CA GLU A 427 49.73 -7.74 13.91
C GLU A 427 50.60 -7.61 12.65
N VAL A 428 49.99 -7.73 11.46
CA VAL A 428 50.70 -7.60 10.18
C VAL A 428 51.32 -6.22 10.00
N LEU A 429 50.57 -5.18 10.38
CA LEU A 429 50.98 -3.79 10.25
C LEU A 429 52.00 -3.39 11.34
N ALA A 430 51.86 -3.90 12.56
CA ALA A 430 52.77 -3.59 13.65
C ALA A 430 54.15 -4.27 13.52
N ALA A 431 54.23 -5.39 12.80
CA ALA A 431 55.49 -6.11 12.64
C ALA A 431 56.55 -5.27 11.89
N PRO A 432 57.83 -5.32 12.33
CA PRO A 432 58.88 -4.46 11.79
C PRO A 432 59.23 -4.77 10.33
N THR A 433 59.09 -6.02 9.89
CA THR A 433 59.39 -6.45 8.51
C THR A 433 58.30 -7.35 7.94
N PRO A 434 58.13 -7.42 6.60
CA PRO A 434 57.18 -8.33 5.96
C PRO A 434 57.41 -9.79 6.35
N ALA A 435 58.68 -10.21 6.44
CA ALA A 435 59.04 -11.57 6.86
C ALA A 435 58.71 -11.87 8.34
N ALA A 436 58.70 -10.86 9.21
CA ALA A 436 58.26 -11.03 10.60
C ALA A 436 56.73 -11.14 10.69
N ALA A 437 55.98 -10.35 9.91
CA ALA A 437 54.52 -10.48 9.84
C ALA A 437 54.09 -11.82 9.23
N ALA A 438 54.79 -12.30 8.20
CA ALA A 438 54.49 -13.60 7.61
C ALA A 438 54.62 -14.73 8.64
N ARG A 439 55.71 -14.75 9.41
CA ARG A 439 55.92 -15.71 10.51
C ARG A 439 54.85 -15.63 11.58
N LEU A 440 54.44 -14.42 11.98
CA LEU A 440 53.34 -14.21 12.92
C LEU A 440 52.02 -14.79 12.39
N LEU A 441 51.73 -14.62 11.10
CA LEU A 441 50.54 -15.23 10.50
C LEU A 441 50.62 -16.75 10.45
N ASP A 442 51.80 -17.31 10.15
CA ASP A 442 52.04 -18.76 10.18
C ASP A 442 51.79 -19.34 11.59
N GLU A 443 52.30 -18.67 12.63
CA GLU A 443 52.12 -19.05 14.05
C GLU A 443 50.65 -18.95 14.49
N LEU A 444 49.91 -17.98 13.96
CA LEU A 444 48.48 -17.79 14.21
C LEU A 444 47.58 -18.73 13.38
N GLY A 445 48.17 -19.59 12.53
CA GLY A 445 47.44 -20.58 11.73
C GLY A 445 46.72 -20.01 10.51
N TYR A 446 47.08 -18.80 10.07
CA TYR A 446 46.59 -18.26 8.79
C TYR A 446 47.38 -18.92 7.66
N PRO A 447 46.75 -19.64 6.71
CA PRO A 447 47.43 -20.38 5.63
C PRO A 447 48.14 -19.49 4.64
#